data_AF-A0A412AUJ4-F1
#
_entry.id   AF-A0A412AUJ4-F1
#
_cell.length_a   1.000
_cell.length_b   1.000
_cell.length_c   1.000
_cell.angle_alpha   90.00
_cell.angle_beta   90.00
_cell.angle_gamma   90.00
#
_symmetry.space_group_name_H-M   'P 1'
#
loop_
_entity.id
_entity.type
_entity.pdbx_description
1 polymer ?
#
loop_
_entity_poly.entity_id
_entity_poly.type
_entity_poly.pdbx_seq_one_letter_code
_entity_poly.pdbx_strand_id
1 'polypeptide(L)'
;MRKKYFCVFAAIFLFVTMNFTVLARDREVYLSDETVAGIHLDDFETIPLTDERIQEIWNNIRLKEIKEPYQDAEAFTSFDVSKNDMVTLGLKNNKVIVLDSNNTVIKQFSFESEGSFYVRWKGDHLVLFLERSSLIVEFTLFGELVNMVDTQNNLTNDALWRAITTQRPIKIHGNLYKTQNPMGGFGDLIFAQSYPQLIKVDEKGNATMIYDASGKQIPKAITIFCLILTFVFTCIGGLIWQIKKYARLQSSITK
;
A
#
# COMPACT_ATOMS: atom_id res chain seq x y z
N MET A 1 -31.49 -32.49 -4.03
CA MET A 1 -30.56 -31.70 -4.88
C MET A 1 -29.84 -30.56 -4.14
N ARG A 2 -30.51 -29.68 -3.38
CA ARG A 2 -29.88 -28.50 -2.74
C ARG A 2 -28.64 -28.77 -1.85
N LYS A 3 -28.61 -29.87 -1.08
CA LYS A 3 -27.46 -30.21 -0.21
C LYS A 3 -26.18 -30.63 -0.97
N LYS A 4 -26.31 -31.27 -2.14
CA LYS A 4 -25.15 -31.75 -2.92
C LYS A 4 -24.38 -30.59 -3.57
N TYR A 5 -25.09 -29.56 -4.03
CA TYR A 5 -24.45 -28.36 -4.57
C TYR A 5 -23.71 -27.58 -3.47
N PHE A 6 -24.31 -27.44 -2.27
CA PHE A 6 -23.67 -26.75 -1.15
C PHE A 6 -22.32 -27.38 -0.72
N CYS A 7 -22.24 -28.72 -0.66
CA CYS A 7 -20.98 -29.39 -0.32
C CYS A 7 -19.90 -29.26 -1.41
N VAL A 8 -20.29 -29.28 -2.69
CA VAL A 8 -19.36 -29.08 -3.81
C VAL A 8 -18.85 -27.64 -3.82
N PHE A 9 -19.70 -26.66 -3.51
CA PHE A 9 -19.30 -25.26 -3.39
C PHE A 9 -18.36 -25.01 -2.19
N ALA A 10 -18.62 -25.61 -1.02
CA ALA A 10 -17.73 -25.53 0.12
C ALA A 10 -16.35 -26.18 -0.16
N ALA A 11 -16.33 -27.28 -0.90
CA ALA A 11 -15.09 -27.95 -1.30
C ALA A 11 -14.29 -27.12 -2.31
N ILE A 12 -14.93 -26.50 -3.31
CA ILE A 12 -14.25 -25.59 -4.26
C ILE A 12 -13.74 -24.34 -3.52
N PHE A 13 -14.51 -23.78 -2.58
CA PHE A 13 -14.09 -22.64 -1.76
C PHE A 13 -12.85 -22.96 -0.92
N LEU A 14 -12.81 -24.12 -0.26
CA LEU A 14 -11.65 -24.61 0.48
C LEU A 14 -10.46 -24.92 -0.43
N PHE A 15 -10.69 -25.51 -1.61
CA PHE A 15 -9.60 -25.87 -2.52
C PHE A 15 -8.95 -24.65 -3.16
N VAL A 16 -9.74 -23.62 -3.47
CA VAL A 16 -9.25 -22.32 -3.94
C VAL A 16 -8.41 -21.68 -2.82
N THR A 17 -8.93 -21.53 -1.60
CA THR A 17 -8.19 -20.86 -0.51
C THR A 17 -6.92 -21.62 -0.06
N MET A 18 -6.92 -22.96 -0.12
CA MET A 18 -5.75 -23.78 0.24
C MET A 18 -4.63 -23.77 -0.81
N ASN A 19 -4.93 -23.62 -2.11
CA ASN A 19 -3.89 -23.52 -3.14
C ASN A 19 -3.22 -22.13 -3.16
N PHE A 20 -3.96 -21.08 -2.77
CA PHE A 20 -3.41 -19.71 -2.73
C PHE A 20 -2.54 -19.43 -1.50
N THR A 21 -2.81 -20.08 -0.36
CA THR A 21 -1.93 -19.99 0.82
C THR A 21 -0.55 -20.62 0.56
N VAL A 22 -0.45 -21.55 -0.39
CA VAL A 22 0.84 -22.15 -0.83
C VAL A 22 1.59 -21.24 -1.81
N LEU A 23 0.89 -20.38 -2.56
CA LEU A 23 1.47 -19.44 -3.53
C LEU A 23 1.93 -18.10 -2.90
N ALA A 24 1.45 -17.74 -1.71
CA ALA A 24 1.90 -16.55 -0.98
C ALA A 24 3.21 -16.74 -0.18
N ARG A 25 3.83 -17.93 -0.26
CA ARG A 25 5.17 -18.18 0.29
C ARG A 25 6.24 -17.68 -0.69
N ASP A 26 6.19 -16.41 -1.03
CA ASP A 26 7.33 -15.77 -1.66
C ASP A 26 8.45 -15.65 -0.62
N ARG A 27 9.67 -15.99 -1.02
CA ARG A 27 10.88 -15.83 -0.20
C ARG A 27 10.92 -14.38 0.29
N GLU A 28 10.72 -14.17 1.59
CA GLU A 28 11.01 -12.89 2.24
C GLU A 28 12.52 -12.62 2.07
N VAL A 29 12.89 -11.83 1.07
CA VAL A 29 14.25 -11.31 0.91
C VAL A 29 14.41 -10.21 1.94
N TYR A 30 14.99 -10.55 3.08
CA TYR A 30 15.31 -9.60 4.13
C TYR A 30 16.48 -8.70 3.70
N LEU A 31 16.30 -7.39 3.81
CA LEU A 31 17.41 -6.43 3.71
C LEU A 31 18.13 -6.39 5.08
N SER A 32 19.43 -6.61 5.09
CA SER A 32 20.28 -6.63 6.30
C SER A 32 20.57 -5.23 6.85
N ASP A 33 21.09 -5.15 8.08
CA ASP A 33 21.35 -3.91 8.84
C ASP A 33 22.28 -2.88 8.13
N GLU A 34 23.09 -3.29 7.15
CA GLU A 34 23.88 -2.36 6.31
C GLU A 34 23.08 -1.79 5.11
N THR A 35 21.81 -2.17 4.98
CA THR A 35 20.89 -1.87 3.88
C THR A 35 19.50 -1.51 4.42
N VAL A 36 19.44 -0.70 5.47
CA VAL A 36 18.17 -0.08 5.88
C VAL A 36 17.77 0.89 4.77
N ALA A 37 16.82 0.46 3.93
CA ALA A 37 16.36 1.12 2.71
C ALA A 37 17.47 1.32 1.64
N GLY A 38 17.86 0.23 0.96
CA GLY A 38 18.91 0.24 -0.08
C GLY A 38 18.57 0.95 -1.39
N ILE A 39 17.80 2.04 -1.33
CA ILE A 39 17.62 2.98 -2.43
C ILE A 39 17.75 4.37 -1.83
N HIS A 40 18.94 4.95 -1.97
CA HIS A 40 19.22 6.32 -1.61
C HIS A 40 18.90 7.24 -2.80
N LEU A 41 18.65 8.52 -2.53
CA LEU A 41 18.59 9.54 -3.58
C LEU A 41 19.81 9.44 -4.52
N ASP A 42 20.96 9.15 -3.93
CA ASP A 42 22.26 9.13 -4.60
C ASP A 42 22.41 7.93 -5.56
N ASP A 43 21.49 6.96 -5.52
CA ASP A 43 21.45 5.84 -6.46
C ASP A 43 20.77 6.22 -7.79
N PHE A 44 19.94 7.27 -7.81
CA PHE A 44 19.28 7.73 -9.02
C PHE A 44 20.23 8.52 -9.91
N GLU A 45 20.15 8.26 -11.20
CA GLU A 45 20.77 9.14 -12.20
C GLU A 45 19.90 10.38 -12.36
N THR A 46 20.36 11.51 -11.84
CA THR A 46 19.57 12.76 -11.74
C THR A 46 19.93 13.78 -12.81
N ILE A 47 19.00 14.69 -13.08
CA ILE A 47 19.19 15.90 -13.87
C ILE A 47 19.02 17.10 -12.93
N PRO A 48 20.03 17.99 -12.79
CA PRO A 48 19.88 19.18 -11.96
C PRO A 48 18.86 20.13 -12.57
N LEU A 49 18.06 20.75 -11.71
CA LEU A 49 17.11 21.79 -12.08
C LEU A 49 17.71 23.17 -11.89
N THR A 50 17.24 24.16 -12.65
CA THR A 50 17.58 25.56 -12.41
C THR A 50 16.80 26.09 -11.20
N ASP A 51 17.35 27.09 -10.50
CA ASP A 51 16.69 27.69 -9.33
C ASP A 51 15.28 28.22 -9.64
N GLU A 52 15.12 28.85 -10.81
CA GLU A 52 13.82 29.34 -11.29
C GLU A 52 12.80 28.20 -11.42
N ARG A 53 13.23 27.05 -11.97
CA ARG A 53 12.38 25.88 -12.14
C ARG A 53 12.05 25.21 -10.81
N ILE A 54 13.02 25.14 -9.89
CA ILE A 54 12.82 24.64 -8.53
C ILE A 54 11.74 25.47 -7.83
N GLN A 55 11.84 26.80 -7.90
CA GLN A 55 10.86 27.70 -7.26
C GLN A 55 9.46 27.54 -7.86
N GLU A 56 9.35 27.44 -9.19
CA GLU A 56 8.07 27.21 -9.85
C GLU A 56 7.41 25.91 -9.37
N ILE A 57 8.15 24.79 -9.38
CA ILE A 57 7.65 23.48 -8.96
C ILE A 57 7.31 23.48 -7.47
N TRP A 58 8.20 23.98 -6.62
CA TRP A 58 8.01 23.97 -5.17
C TRP A 58 6.77 24.76 -4.74
N ASN A 59 6.52 25.91 -5.37
CA ASN A 59 5.30 26.70 -5.15
C ASN A 59 4.02 25.97 -5.59
N ASN A 60 4.11 25.08 -6.58
CA ASN A 60 2.98 24.27 -7.04
C ASN A 60 2.74 23.02 -6.20
N ILE A 61 3.80 22.41 -5.62
CA ILE A 61 3.68 21.30 -4.67
C ILE A 61 2.92 21.74 -3.42
N ARG A 62 2.99 23.02 -3.03
CA ARG A 62 2.21 23.60 -1.91
C ARG A 62 2.31 22.77 -0.64
N LEU A 63 3.53 22.34 -0.29
CA LEU A 63 3.78 21.60 0.94
C LEU A 63 3.34 22.44 2.14
N LYS A 64 2.51 21.87 3.00
CA LYS A 64 1.97 22.53 4.20
C LYS A 64 2.03 21.58 5.38
N GLU A 65 2.54 22.06 6.51
CA GLU A 65 2.40 21.35 7.79
C GLU A 65 0.95 21.43 8.29
N ILE A 66 0.41 20.28 8.69
CA ILE A 66 -0.90 20.17 9.34
C ILE A 66 -0.66 20.19 10.86
N LYS A 67 -1.30 21.12 11.56
CA LYS A 67 -1.10 21.32 13.01
C LYS A 67 -2.18 20.66 13.85
N GLU A 68 -3.31 20.34 13.24
CA GLU A 68 -4.41 19.63 13.86
C GLU A 68 -3.97 18.23 14.30
N PRO A 69 -4.44 17.72 15.45
CA PRO A 69 -4.15 16.36 15.87
C PRO A 69 -4.53 15.34 14.80
N TYR A 70 -3.70 14.32 14.61
CA TYR A 70 -4.02 13.23 13.72
C TYR A 70 -5.21 12.44 14.26
N GLN A 71 -6.34 12.44 13.55
CA GLN A 71 -7.58 11.79 14.01
C GLN A 71 -8.00 10.59 13.15
N ASP A 72 -7.49 10.51 11.92
CA ASP A 72 -8.07 9.68 10.89
C ASP A 72 -7.02 8.76 10.28
N ALA A 73 -6.96 7.52 10.75
CA ALA A 73 -6.06 6.52 10.19
C ALA A 73 -6.45 6.20 8.73
N GLU A 74 -5.68 6.77 7.80
CA GLU A 74 -5.80 6.60 6.36
C GLU A 74 -4.88 5.47 5.86
N ALA A 75 -5.22 4.85 4.73
CA ALA A 75 -4.33 3.86 4.12
C ALA A 75 -2.99 4.50 3.76
N PHE A 76 -1.88 3.83 4.08
CA PHE A 76 -0.55 4.25 3.63
C PHE A 76 -0.14 3.51 2.34
N THR A 77 0.60 4.21 1.49
CA THR A 77 1.15 3.71 0.21
C THR A 77 2.64 3.46 0.29
N SER A 78 3.32 4.02 1.28
CA SER A 78 4.75 3.82 1.53
C SER A 78 5.08 4.06 2.99
N PHE A 79 6.16 3.45 3.46
CA PHE A 79 6.74 3.74 4.76
C PHE A 79 8.26 3.65 4.71
N ASP A 80 8.91 4.26 5.69
CA ASP A 80 10.33 4.09 5.93
C ASP A 80 10.66 4.32 7.41
N VAL A 81 11.83 3.83 7.83
CA VAL A 81 12.30 3.93 9.22
C VAL A 81 13.68 4.57 9.25
N SER A 82 13.81 5.65 10.02
CA SER A 82 15.07 6.38 10.15
C SER A 82 16.05 5.63 11.06
N LYS A 83 17.31 6.06 11.03
CA LYS A 83 18.34 5.57 11.98
C LYS A 83 18.04 5.85 13.45
N ASN A 84 17.04 6.67 13.77
CA ASN A 84 16.65 6.99 15.14
C ASN A 84 15.29 6.36 15.49
N ASP A 85 14.91 5.28 14.81
CA ASP A 85 13.64 4.55 14.97
C ASP A 85 12.38 5.42 14.74
N MET A 86 12.50 6.56 14.06
CA MET A 86 11.34 7.34 13.63
C MET A 86 10.75 6.72 12.37
N VAL A 87 9.43 6.68 12.30
CA VAL A 87 8.72 6.09 11.16
C VAL A 87 8.09 7.21 10.35
N THR A 88 8.21 7.15 9.02
CA THR A 88 7.43 8.01 8.13
C THR A 88 6.46 7.17 7.32
N LEU A 89 5.26 7.69 7.10
CA LEU A 89 4.21 7.06 6.29
C LEU A 89 3.74 8.03 5.22
N GLY A 90 3.75 7.60 3.97
CA GLY A 90 3.06 8.27 2.87
C GLY A 90 1.63 7.77 2.83
N LEU A 91 0.66 8.64 3.07
CA LEU A 91 -0.76 8.32 3.13
C LEU A 91 -1.45 8.60 1.80
N LYS A 92 -2.57 7.93 1.56
CA LYS A 92 -3.49 8.34 0.48
C LYS A 92 -3.88 9.82 0.69
N ASN A 93 -4.17 10.53 -0.41
CA ASN A 93 -4.46 11.97 -0.45
C ASN A 93 -3.25 12.90 -0.25
N ASN A 94 -2.06 12.51 -0.71
CA ASN A 94 -0.86 13.35 -0.71
C ASN A 94 -0.53 13.91 0.67
N LYS A 95 -0.56 13.03 1.68
CA LYS A 95 -0.15 13.36 3.04
C LYS A 95 1.05 12.53 3.45
N VAL A 96 1.92 13.10 4.26
CA VAL A 96 2.99 12.38 4.94
C VAL A 96 2.81 12.58 6.44
N ILE A 97 2.97 11.52 7.22
CA ILE A 97 3.07 11.63 8.67
C ILE A 97 4.40 11.08 9.15
N VAL A 98 4.87 11.62 10.26
CA VAL A 98 6.08 11.17 10.95
C VAL A 98 5.69 10.79 12.37
N LEU A 99 6.09 9.59 12.76
CA LEU A 99 5.93 9.04 14.09
C LEU A 99 7.29 8.99 14.78
N ASP A 100 7.32 9.34 16.07
CA ASP A 100 8.50 9.13 16.91
C ASP A 100 8.69 7.64 17.25
N SER A 101 9.73 7.34 18.01
CA SER A 101 10.05 5.98 18.47
C SER A 101 9.00 5.37 19.42
N ASN A 102 8.09 6.19 19.96
CA ASN A 102 6.95 5.76 20.76
C ASN A 102 5.68 5.59 19.91
N ASN A 103 5.80 5.66 18.58
CA ASN A 103 4.71 5.56 17.61
C ASN A 103 3.67 6.69 17.74
N THR A 104 4.10 7.86 18.23
CA THR A 104 3.27 9.06 18.32
C THR A 104 3.51 9.94 17.11
N VAL A 105 2.43 10.38 16.45
CA VAL A 105 2.54 11.31 15.32
C VAL A 105 3.08 12.66 15.81
N ILE A 106 4.26 13.05 15.34
CA ILE A 106 4.94 14.31 15.70
C ILE A 106 4.92 15.35 14.58
N LYS A 107 4.78 14.91 13.32
CA LYS A 107 4.66 15.81 12.15
C LYS A 107 3.67 15.26 11.15
N GLN A 108 3.03 16.19 10.45
CA GLN A 108 2.07 15.90 9.39
C GLN A 108 2.24 16.93 8.29
N PHE A 109 2.27 16.48 7.05
CA PHE A 109 2.36 17.33 5.88
C PHE A 109 1.29 16.95 4.87
N SER A 110 0.74 17.94 4.17
CA SER A 110 -0.03 17.75 2.94
C SER A 110 0.63 18.48 1.79
N PHE A 111 0.46 17.96 0.58
CA PHE A 111 0.96 18.58 -0.63
C PHE A 111 0.04 18.29 -1.82
N GLU A 112 0.25 19.01 -2.91
CA GLU A 112 -0.39 18.82 -4.20
C GLU A 112 0.57 18.09 -5.13
N SER A 113 0.12 16.96 -5.67
CA SER A 113 0.86 16.18 -6.66
C SER A 113 -0.12 15.32 -7.45
N GLU A 114 0.19 15.07 -8.71
CA GLU A 114 -0.55 14.14 -9.54
C GLU A 114 0.15 12.78 -9.57
N GLY A 115 -0.61 11.71 -9.30
CA GLY A 115 -0.11 10.34 -9.38
C GLY A 115 0.36 9.78 -8.05
N SER A 116 1.11 8.67 -8.11
CA SER A 116 1.64 7.98 -6.95
C SER A 116 2.88 8.70 -6.41
N PHE A 117 3.05 8.62 -5.10
CA PHE A 117 4.25 9.08 -4.43
C PHE A 117 4.70 8.10 -3.36
N TYR A 118 5.98 8.19 -3.03
CA TYR A 118 6.61 7.40 -1.97
C TYR A 118 7.47 8.30 -1.10
N VAL A 119 7.50 8.02 0.21
CA VAL A 119 8.34 8.75 1.16
C VAL A 119 9.45 7.87 1.71
N ARG A 120 10.64 8.44 1.89
CA ARG A 120 11.82 7.82 2.52
C ARG A 120 12.55 8.81 3.42
N TRP A 121 13.41 8.30 4.28
CA TRP A 121 14.37 9.09 5.05
C TRP A 121 15.69 9.25 4.29
N LYS A 122 16.28 10.44 4.35
CA LYS A 122 17.69 10.69 4.03
C LYS A 122 18.30 11.47 5.18
N GLY A 123 19.03 10.77 6.05
CA GLY A 123 19.48 11.36 7.31
C GLY A 123 18.30 11.73 8.20
N ASP A 124 18.17 13.01 8.52
CA ASP A 124 17.07 13.64 9.26
C ASP A 124 16.03 14.34 8.36
N HIS A 125 16.21 14.27 7.03
CA HIS A 125 15.29 14.84 6.04
C HIS A 125 14.32 13.80 5.50
N LEU A 126 13.18 14.28 5.02
CA LEU A 126 12.20 13.50 4.27
C LEU A 126 12.44 13.67 2.78
N VAL A 127 12.34 12.56 2.04
CA VAL A 127 12.45 12.53 0.58
C VAL A 127 11.13 12.03 0.00
N LEU A 128 10.51 12.86 -0.84
CA LEU A 128 9.36 12.51 -1.66
C LEU A 128 9.81 12.11 -3.05
N PHE A 129 9.43 10.90 -3.45
CA PHE A 129 9.58 10.38 -4.80
C PHE A 129 8.23 10.50 -5.51
N LEU A 130 8.13 11.41 -6.48
CA LEU A 130 6.92 11.67 -7.26
C LEU A 130 7.01 10.95 -8.61
N GLU A 131 6.34 9.79 -8.71
CA GLU A 131 6.51 8.83 -9.81
C GLU A 131 6.12 9.41 -11.17
N ARG A 132 4.98 10.10 -11.25
CA ARG A 132 4.45 10.59 -12.53
C ARG A 132 5.25 11.76 -13.10
N SER A 133 5.83 12.58 -12.25
CA SER A 133 6.63 13.73 -12.66
C SER A 133 8.12 13.41 -12.73
N SER A 134 8.53 12.16 -12.44
CA SER A 134 9.94 11.75 -12.38
C SER A 134 10.78 12.65 -11.46
N LEU A 135 10.18 13.19 -10.41
CA LEU A 135 10.75 14.24 -9.55
C LEU A 135 11.06 13.69 -8.17
N ILE A 136 12.22 14.06 -7.61
CA ILE A 136 12.58 13.76 -6.22
C ILE A 136 12.76 15.07 -5.45
N VAL A 137 12.14 15.14 -4.27
CA VAL A 137 12.08 16.35 -3.45
C VAL A 137 12.50 16.02 -2.02
N GLU A 138 13.57 16.66 -1.55
CA GLU A 138 14.09 16.52 -0.19
C GLU A 138 13.72 17.76 0.63
N PHE A 139 13.15 17.57 1.82
CA PHE A 139 12.72 18.65 2.69
C PHE A 139 12.89 18.31 4.18
N THR A 140 13.03 19.34 5.01
CA THR A 140 13.23 19.20 6.45
C THR A 140 11.92 18.89 7.18
N LEU A 141 12.01 18.48 8.45
CA LEU A 141 10.84 18.34 9.33
C LEU A 141 10.17 19.67 9.70
N PHE A 142 10.72 20.80 9.25
CA PHE A 142 10.08 22.13 9.30
C PHE A 142 9.35 22.47 8.00
N GLY A 143 9.39 21.59 6.99
CA GLY A 143 8.77 21.80 5.68
C GLY A 143 9.60 22.67 4.75
N GLU A 144 10.89 22.85 5.02
CA GLU A 144 11.78 23.66 4.20
C GLU A 144 12.43 22.82 3.11
N LEU A 145 12.50 23.33 1.89
CA LEU A 145 13.14 22.65 0.77
C LEU A 145 14.65 22.55 0.98
N VAL A 146 15.19 21.35 0.82
CA VAL A 146 16.64 21.07 0.88
C VAL A 146 17.20 20.85 -0.51
N ASN A 147 16.57 19.98 -1.31
CA ASN A 147 17.02 19.64 -2.65
C ASN A 147 15.84 19.22 -3.54
N MET A 148 15.96 19.44 -4.84
CA MET A 148 14.98 19.03 -5.83
C MET A 148 15.67 18.68 -7.15
N VAL A 149 15.42 17.48 -7.66
CA VAL A 149 16.06 16.97 -8.87
C VAL A 149 15.08 16.16 -9.72
N ASP A 150 15.25 16.24 -11.03
CA ASP A 150 14.59 15.33 -11.96
C ASP A 150 15.38 14.01 -12.04
N THR A 151 14.69 12.92 -12.37
CA THR A 151 15.30 11.63 -12.66
C THR A 151 15.40 11.44 -14.17
N GLN A 152 16.53 10.91 -14.64
CA GLN A 152 16.70 10.54 -16.03
C GLN A 152 15.74 9.40 -16.41
N ASN A 153 15.23 9.43 -17.64
CA ASN A 153 14.44 8.32 -18.17
C ASN A 153 15.38 7.25 -18.74
N ASN A 154 15.76 6.28 -17.91
CA ASN A 154 16.62 5.18 -18.28
C ASN A 154 16.31 3.89 -17.50
N LEU A 155 16.88 2.78 -17.96
CA LEU A 155 16.64 1.45 -17.41
C LEU A 155 17.07 1.32 -15.94
N THR A 156 18.12 2.03 -15.52
CA THR A 156 18.61 2.05 -14.14
C THR A 156 17.55 2.65 -13.22
N ASN A 157 17.09 3.86 -13.53
CA ASN A 157 16.08 4.56 -12.76
C ASN A 157 14.73 3.83 -12.78
N ASP A 158 14.34 3.22 -13.90
CA ASP A 158 13.15 2.37 -13.96
C ASP A 158 13.20 1.20 -12.96
N ALA A 159 14.38 0.60 -12.77
CA ALA A 159 14.56 -0.46 -11.78
C ALA A 159 14.47 0.09 -10.35
N LEU A 160 15.05 1.27 -10.09
CA LEU A 160 14.98 1.93 -8.79
C LEU A 160 13.55 2.35 -8.43
N TRP A 161 12.81 2.95 -9.37
CA TRP A 161 11.39 3.27 -9.20
C TRP A 161 10.59 2.02 -8.81
N ARG A 162 10.74 0.90 -9.53
CA ARG A 162 10.09 -0.38 -9.18
C ARG A 162 10.51 -0.90 -7.80
N ALA A 163 11.74 -0.68 -7.41
CA ALA A 163 12.22 -1.12 -6.11
C ALA A 163 11.67 -0.24 -4.97
N ILE A 164 11.42 1.06 -5.19
CA ILE A 164 10.72 1.94 -4.25
C ILE A 164 9.24 1.57 -4.12
N THR A 165 8.58 1.20 -5.23
CA THR A 165 7.15 0.83 -5.22
C THR A 165 6.90 -0.47 -4.46
N THR A 166 7.90 -1.36 -4.40
CA THR A 166 7.83 -2.61 -3.66
C THR A 166 8.04 -2.36 -2.17
N GLN A 167 6.97 -2.39 -1.38
CA GLN A 167 7.07 -2.30 0.09
C GLN A 167 7.75 -3.55 0.65
N ARG A 168 8.98 -3.39 1.19
CA ARG A 168 9.75 -4.48 1.78
C ARG A 168 9.83 -4.32 3.30
N PRO A 169 9.94 -5.43 4.06
CA PRO A 169 10.25 -5.36 5.47
C PRO A 169 11.59 -4.64 5.69
N ILE A 170 11.65 -3.81 6.73
CA ILE A 170 12.85 -3.05 7.11
C ILE A 170 13.35 -3.58 8.43
N LYS A 171 14.62 -4.01 8.48
CA LYS A 171 15.25 -4.43 9.74
C LYS A 171 16.19 -3.33 10.21
N ILE A 172 16.00 -2.85 11.44
CA ILE A 172 16.88 -1.86 12.07
C ILE A 172 16.96 -2.12 13.58
N HIS A 173 18.17 -2.08 14.13
CA HIS A 173 18.43 -2.29 15.56
C HIS A 173 17.77 -3.57 16.12
N GLY A 174 17.81 -4.66 15.35
CA GLY A 174 17.17 -5.92 15.73
C GLY A 174 15.64 -5.95 15.59
N ASN A 175 15.00 -4.81 15.33
CA ASN A 175 13.55 -4.73 15.09
C ASN A 175 13.24 -4.95 13.60
N LEU A 176 12.20 -5.73 13.33
CA LEU A 176 11.64 -5.93 11.99
C LEU A 176 10.34 -5.14 11.84
N TYR A 177 10.36 -4.15 10.96
CA TYR A 177 9.19 -3.38 10.56
C TYR A 177 8.59 -4.01 9.31
N LYS A 178 7.32 -4.37 9.36
CA LYS A 178 6.64 -4.98 8.21
C LYS A 178 5.18 -4.61 8.17
N THR A 179 4.66 -4.60 6.94
CA THR A 179 3.24 -4.40 6.72
C THR A 179 2.48 -5.71 6.96
N GLN A 180 1.24 -5.60 7.37
CA GLN A 180 0.38 -6.76 7.54
C GLN A 180 -1.08 -6.46 7.19
N ASN A 181 -1.82 -7.52 6.90
CA ASN A 181 -3.26 -7.47 6.71
C ASN A 181 -3.98 -8.18 7.88
N PRO A 182 -4.83 -7.48 8.65
CA PRO A 182 -5.55 -8.10 9.77
C PRO A 182 -6.56 -9.17 9.32
N MET A 183 -6.93 -9.21 8.03
CA MET A 183 -7.87 -10.19 7.49
C MET A 183 -7.21 -11.50 7.00
N GLY A 184 -5.88 -11.64 7.10
CA GLY A 184 -5.14 -12.82 6.63
C GLY A 184 -5.25 -13.05 5.12
N GLY A 185 -5.06 -14.29 4.65
CA GLY A 185 -4.92 -14.62 3.23
C GLY A 185 -6.11 -14.25 2.31
N PHE A 186 -7.31 -14.02 2.86
CA PHE A 186 -8.44 -13.47 2.10
C PHE A 186 -8.34 -11.95 1.95
N GLY A 187 -7.82 -11.27 2.97
CA GLY A 187 -7.43 -9.88 2.91
C GLY A 187 -6.34 -9.66 1.88
N ASP A 188 -5.32 -10.52 1.84
CA ASP A 188 -4.23 -10.40 0.86
C ASP A 188 -4.74 -10.48 -0.59
N LEU A 189 -5.80 -11.26 -0.85
CA LEU A 189 -6.44 -11.34 -2.16
C LEU A 189 -7.15 -10.03 -2.58
N ILE A 190 -7.78 -9.32 -1.64
CA ILE A 190 -8.60 -8.12 -1.92
C ILE A 190 -7.77 -6.83 -1.77
N PHE A 191 -6.74 -6.85 -0.92
CA PHE A 191 -5.94 -5.71 -0.52
C PHE A 191 -4.46 -5.82 -0.91
N ALA A 192 -4.10 -6.66 -1.88
CA ALA A 192 -2.72 -6.84 -2.36
C ALA A 192 -1.96 -5.53 -2.65
N GLN A 193 -2.69 -4.42 -2.87
CA GLN A 193 -2.17 -3.10 -3.22
C GLN A 193 -2.12 -2.09 -2.03
N SER A 194 -2.62 -2.44 -0.85
CA SER A 194 -2.60 -1.54 0.32
C SER A 194 -2.69 -2.36 1.62
N TYR A 195 -1.56 -2.52 2.29
CA TYR A 195 -1.56 -3.12 3.62
C TYR A 195 -2.06 -2.09 4.65
N PRO A 196 -3.11 -2.38 5.43
CA PRO A 196 -3.69 -1.41 6.34
C PRO A 196 -2.89 -1.21 7.63
N GLN A 197 -1.97 -2.10 7.97
CA GLN A 197 -1.25 -2.06 9.25
C GLN A 197 0.25 -2.09 9.04
N LEU A 198 0.96 -1.32 9.88
CA LEU A 198 2.40 -1.40 10.05
C LEU A 198 2.69 -1.90 11.47
N ILE A 199 3.48 -2.96 11.57
CA ILE A 199 3.91 -3.54 12.84
C ILE A 199 5.43 -3.54 12.96
N LYS A 200 5.90 -3.51 14.21
CA LYS A 200 7.29 -3.75 14.59
C LYS A 200 7.38 -5.05 15.37
N VAL A 201 8.29 -5.93 14.99
CA VAL A 201 8.58 -7.18 15.69
C VAL A 201 9.97 -7.08 16.29
N ASP A 202 10.08 -7.21 17.62
CA ASP A 202 11.39 -7.20 18.28
C ASP A 202 12.14 -8.54 18.12
N GLU A 203 13.39 -8.61 18.59
CA GLU A 203 14.22 -9.82 18.52
C GLU A 203 13.63 -11.02 19.28
N LYS A 204 12.72 -10.78 20.24
CA LYS A 204 12.03 -11.81 21.01
C LYS A 204 10.74 -12.28 20.32
N GLY A 205 10.40 -11.68 19.18
CA GLY A 205 9.19 -11.99 18.42
C GLY A 205 7.94 -11.24 18.90
N ASN A 206 8.06 -10.27 19.80
CA ASN A 206 6.92 -9.49 20.25
C ASN A 206 6.52 -8.48 19.17
N ALA A 207 5.27 -8.51 18.75
CA ALA A 207 4.72 -7.59 17.77
C ALA A 207 4.05 -6.39 18.46
N THR A 208 4.45 -5.18 18.07
CA THR A 208 3.86 -3.90 18.47
C THR A 208 3.23 -3.24 17.26
N MET A 209 1.99 -2.77 17.40
CA MET A 209 1.32 -2.00 16.37
C MET A 209 1.93 -0.59 16.30
N ILE A 210 2.43 -0.21 15.13
CA ILE A 210 2.94 1.13 14.86
C ILE A 210 1.84 2.02 14.32
N TYR A 211 1.03 1.44 13.41
CA TYR A 211 -0.01 2.19 12.74
C TYR A 211 -1.11 1.24 12.22
N ASP A 212 -2.37 1.64 12.40
CA ASP A 212 -3.54 0.83 12.02
C ASP A 212 -4.61 1.63 11.27
N ALA A 213 -4.69 1.44 9.95
CA ALA A 213 -5.72 1.99 9.07
C ALA A 213 -6.81 0.98 8.69
N SER A 214 -6.91 -0.15 9.40
CA SER A 214 -7.86 -1.22 9.08
C SER A 214 -9.32 -0.77 9.22
N GLY A 215 -9.61 0.11 10.20
CA GLY A 215 -10.96 0.59 10.49
C GLY A 215 -11.67 1.25 9.31
N LYS A 216 -10.93 1.88 8.38
CA LYS A 216 -11.50 2.50 7.16
C LYS A 216 -11.45 1.58 5.93
N GLN A 217 -10.52 0.63 5.89
CA GLN A 217 -10.31 -0.24 4.73
C GLN A 217 -11.24 -1.47 4.76
N ILE A 218 -11.45 -2.05 5.94
CA ILE A 218 -12.28 -3.24 6.14
C ILE A 218 -13.73 -3.04 5.66
N PRO A 219 -14.46 -1.96 6.03
CA PRO A 219 -15.85 -1.78 5.59
C PRO A 219 -15.99 -1.62 4.07
N LYS A 220 -15.03 -0.95 3.42
CA LYS A 220 -15.02 -0.78 1.96
C LYS A 220 -14.89 -2.14 1.25
N ALA A 221 -13.99 -3.00 1.70
CA ALA A 221 -13.83 -4.33 1.12
C ALA A 221 -15.04 -5.23 1.34
N ILE A 222 -15.64 -5.21 2.54
CA ILE A 222 -16.87 -5.96 2.81
C ILE A 222 -17.97 -5.53 1.84
N THR A 223 -18.10 -4.23 1.58
CA THR A 223 -19.12 -3.69 0.66
C THR A 223 -18.89 -4.16 -0.78
N ILE A 224 -17.65 -4.06 -1.29
CA ILE A 224 -17.29 -4.54 -2.64
C ILE A 224 -17.55 -6.04 -2.76
N PHE A 225 -17.16 -6.81 -1.75
CA PHE A 225 -17.37 -8.25 -1.71
C PHE A 225 -18.87 -8.62 -1.76
N CYS A 226 -19.71 -7.95 -0.97
CA CYS A 226 -21.16 -8.15 -0.98
C CYS A 226 -21.76 -7.82 -2.36
N LEU A 227 -21.27 -6.80 -3.07
CA LEU A 227 -21.71 -6.47 -4.43
C LEU A 227 -21.35 -7.58 -5.42
N ILE A 228 -20.11 -8.10 -5.37
CA ILE A 228 -19.67 -9.21 -6.23
C ILE A 228 -20.52 -10.45 -5.99
N LEU A 229 -20.75 -10.82 -4.72
CA LEU A 229 -21.61 -11.96 -4.39
C LEU A 229 -23.03 -11.79 -4.94
N THR A 230 -23.61 -10.61 -4.76
CA THR A 230 -24.96 -10.29 -5.26
C THR A 230 -25.02 -10.43 -6.78
N PHE A 231 -24.03 -9.93 -7.50
CA PHE A 231 -23.93 -10.07 -8.95
C PHE A 231 -23.87 -11.54 -9.38
N VAL A 232 -23.00 -12.34 -8.74
CA VAL A 232 -22.86 -13.78 -9.03
C VAL A 232 -24.17 -14.52 -8.79
N PHE A 233 -24.85 -14.26 -7.67
CA PHE A 233 -26.16 -14.87 -7.39
C PHE A 233 -27.21 -14.49 -8.43
N THR A 234 -27.19 -13.25 -8.91
CA THR A 234 -28.11 -12.77 -9.95
C THR A 234 -27.87 -13.48 -11.28
N CYS A 235 -26.60 -13.61 -11.70
CA CYS A 235 -26.23 -14.35 -12.91
C CYS A 235 -26.63 -15.83 -12.84
N ILE A 236 -26.33 -16.50 -11.72
CA ILE A 236 -26.70 -17.92 -11.51
C ILE A 236 -28.22 -18.09 -11.50
N GLY A 237 -28.92 -17.21 -10.79
CA GLY A 237 -30.39 -17.20 -10.74
C GLY A 237 -31.01 -17.04 -12.13
N GLY A 238 -30.47 -16.10 -12.93
CA GLY A 238 -30.87 -15.90 -14.32
C GLY A 238 -30.65 -17.13 -15.19
N LEU A 239 -29.50 -17.79 -15.07
CA LEU A 239 -29.17 -19.04 -15.77
C LEU A 239 -30.15 -20.16 -15.43
N ILE A 240 -30.42 -20.38 -14.13
CA ILE A 240 -31.39 -21.38 -13.67
C ILE A 240 -32.79 -21.07 -14.19
N TRP A 241 -33.17 -19.79 -14.20
CA TRP A 241 -34.47 -19.37 -14.72
C TRP A 241 -34.59 -19.62 -16.23
N GLN A 242 -33.55 -19.30 -17.02
CA GLN A 242 -33.52 -19.60 -18.44
C GLN A 242 -33.64 -21.11 -18.71
N ILE A 243 -32.87 -21.94 -18.01
CA ILE A 243 -32.94 -23.40 -18.14
C ILE A 243 -34.36 -23.90 -17.83
N LYS A 244 -34.99 -23.42 -16.75
CA LYS A 244 -36.38 -23.76 -16.41
C LYS A 244 -37.38 -23.30 -17.47
N LYS A 245 -37.18 -22.12 -18.05
CA LYS A 245 -38.04 -21.57 -19.10
C LYS A 245 -37.95 -22.42 -20.37
N TYR A 246 -36.74 -22.77 -20.82
CA TYR A 246 -36.51 -23.66 -21.97
C TYR A 246 -37.13 -25.04 -21.75
N ALA A 247 -36.97 -25.63 -20.55
CA ALA A 247 -37.55 -26.93 -20.23
C ALA A 247 -39.11 -26.94 -20.28
N ARG A 248 -39.76 -25.86 -19.81
CA ARG A 248 -41.22 -25.73 -19.91
C ARG A 248 -41.71 -25.62 -21.36
N LEU A 249 -41.02 -24.81 -22.17
CA LEU A 249 -41.37 -24.60 -23.57
C LEU A 249 -41.26 -25.89 -24.40
N GLN A 250 -40.25 -26.73 -24.14
CA GLN A 250 -40.17 -28.03 -24.81
C GLN A 250 -41.33 -28.96 -24.43
N SER A 251 -41.71 -29.01 -23.15
CA SER A 251 -42.81 -29.86 -22.68
C SER A 251 -44.20 -29.47 -23.22
N SER A 252 -44.39 -28.21 -23.64
CA SER A 252 -45.64 -27.76 -24.25
C SER A 252 -45.73 -28.03 -25.76
N ILE A 253 -44.60 -28.26 -26.43
CA ILE A 253 -44.54 -28.58 -27.87
C ILE A 253 -44.69 -30.10 -28.09
N THR A 254 -44.41 -30.93 -27.09
CA THR A 254 -44.53 -32.40 -27.17
C THR A 254 -45.89 -32.96 -26.74
N LYS A 255 -46.87 -32.09 -26.46
CA LYS A 255 -48.28 -32.44 -26.22
C LYS A 255 -49.12 -32.02 -27.41
#